data_AF-A0A105W1N6-F1
#
_entry.id   AF-A0A105W1N6-F1
#
_cell.length_a   1.000
_cell.length_b   1.000
_cell.length_c   1.000
_cell.angle_alpha   90.00
_cell.angle_beta   90.00
_cell.angle_gamma   90.00
#
_symmetry.space_group_name_H-M   'P 1'
#
loop_
_entity.id
_entity.type
_entity.pdbx_description
1 polymer ?
#
loop_
_entity_poly.entity_id
_entity_poly.type
_entity_poly.pdbx_seq_one_letter_code
_entity_poly.pdbx_strand_id
1 'polypeptide(L)'
;MEPLWEYQWEYIDMPYDGPPERTGYWMTDEEAAHWHGSKKPGARRLDETRRDRHAQPKIPIGCGTIGAAYAKPTAIDAPLPEFKSPPLPTLRYWWANPTYCSPENIRVLILEVVRLRRLLEK
;
A
#
# COMPACT_ATOMS: atom_id res chain seq x y z
N MET A 1 -21.51 14.83 2.53
CA MET A 1 -20.81 13.54 2.33
C MET A 1 -21.59 12.51 3.11
N GLU A 2 -21.93 11.38 2.52
CA GLU A 2 -22.55 10.29 3.31
C GLU A 2 -21.51 9.74 4.29
N PRO A 3 -21.92 9.41 5.53
CA PRO A 3 -20.99 8.89 6.53
C PRO A 3 -20.45 7.52 6.09
N LEU A 4 -19.13 7.38 6.09
CA LEU A 4 -18.46 6.13 5.75
C LEU A 4 -17.94 5.49 7.03
N TRP A 5 -18.66 4.49 7.52
CA TRP A 5 -18.37 3.86 8.81
C TRP A 5 -17.24 2.84 8.69
N GLU A 6 -16.26 2.97 9.59
CA GLU A 6 -15.17 2.02 9.74
C GLU A 6 -15.05 1.53 11.18
N TYR A 7 -14.55 0.30 11.31
CA TYR A 7 -14.48 -0.46 12.55
C TYR A 7 -13.12 -1.12 12.66
N GLN A 8 -12.68 -1.37 13.89
CA GLN A 8 -11.61 -2.34 14.13
C GLN A 8 -12.18 -3.74 14.17
N TRP A 9 -11.31 -4.69 13.86
CA TRP A 9 -11.62 -6.10 13.81
C TRP A 9 -10.69 -6.83 14.77
N GLU A 10 -11.13 -7.98 15.24
CA GLU A 10 -10.26 -8.93 15.92
C GLU A 10 -10.15 -10.20 15.11
N TYR A 11 -9.00 -10.86 15.15
CA TYR A 11 -8.79 -12.14 14.47
C TYR A 11 -7.60 -12.89 15.08
N ILE A 12 -7.48 -14.18 14.76
CA ILE A 12 -6.34 -15.02 15.11
C ILE A 12 -5.46 -15.17 13.88
N ASP A 13 -4.22 -14.67 13.91
CA ASP A 13 -3.33 -14.62 12.75
C ASP A 13 -2.74 -16.01 12.41
N MET A 14 -2.13 -16.67 13.41
CA MET A 14 -1.64 -18.05 13.32
C MET A 14 -2.50 -19.04 14.12
N PRO A 15 -2.61 -20.30 13.68
CA PRO A 15 -3.14 -21.35 14.53
C PRO A 15 -2.32 -21.38 15.83
N TYR A 16 -3.00 -21.37 16.99
CA TYR A 16 -2.41 -21.39 18.34
C TYR A 16 -1.90 -20.07 18.92
N ASP A 17 -2.10 -18.91 18.27
CA ASP A 17 -1.72 -17.59 18.84
C ASP A 17 -2.53 -17.19 20.10
N GLY A 18 -3.47 -18.03 20.54
CA GLY A 18 -4.27 -17.79 21.73
C GLY A 18 -5.51 -16.94 21.41
N PRO A 19 -5.88 -15.96 22.26
CA PRO A 19 -7.08 -15.16 22.07
C PRO A 19 -6.98 -14.26 20.82
N PRO A 20 -8.11 -13.89 20.18
CA PRO A 20 -8.12 -12.98 19.03
C PRO A 20 -7.45 -11.63 19.34
N GLU A 21 -6.62 -11.16 18.42
CA GLU A 21 -5.94 -9.87 18.52
C GLU A 21 -6.67 -8.78 17.72
N ARG A 22 -6.69 -7.56 18.26
CA ARG A 22 -7.33 -6.39 17.64
C ARG A 22 -6.43 -5.75 16.59
N THR A 23 -7.01 -5.43 15.43
CA THR A 23 -6.32 -4.72 14.35
C THR A 23 -5.89 -3.32 14.78
N GLY A 24 -4.67 -2.93 14.43
CA GLY A 24 -4.16 -1.56 14.63
C GLY A 24 -4.74 -0.51 13.68
N TYR A 25 -5.66 -0.90 12.79
CA TYR A 25 -6.27 -0.06 11.77
C TYR A 25 -7.78 -0.32 11.67
N TRP A 26 -8.50 0.66 11.14
CA TRP A 26 -9.94 0.63 10.92
C TRP A 26 -10.22 0.32 9.45
N MET A 27 -11.28 -0.45 9.23
CA MET A 27 -11.74 -0.87 7.91
C MET A 27 -13.24 -0.70 7.81
N THR A 28 -13.71 -0.36 6.62
CA THR A 28 -15.12 -0.52 6.24
C THR A 28 -15.47 -2.00 6.13
N ASP A 29 -16.76 -2.34 6.16
CA ASP A 29 -17.20 -3.73 5.99
C ASP A 29 -16.74 -4.30 4.62
N GLU A 30 -16.68 -3.46 3.58
CA GLU A 30 -16.20 -3.85 2.24
C GLU A 30 -14.69 -4.14 2.20
N GLU A 31 -13.87 -3.30 2.84
CA GLU A 31 -12.43 -3.53 2.96
C GLU A 31 -12.14 -4.76 3.82
N ALA A 32 -12.89 -4.92 4.91
CA ALA A 32 -12.78 -6.07 5.78
C ALA A 32 -13.09 -7.37 5.02
N ALA A 33 -14.03 -7.39 4.07
CA ALA A 33 -14.29 -8.58 3.26
C ALA A 33 -13.09 -9.04 2.41
N HIS A 34 -12.21 -8.11 2.03
CA HIS A 34 -11.03 -8.36 1.20
C HIS A 34 -9.72 -8.50 2.00
N TRP A 35 -9.76 -8.20 3.29
CA TRP A 35 -8.61 -8.28 4.18
C TRP A 35 -8.19 -9.73 4.50
N HIS A 36 -6.89 -9.98 4.69
CA HIS A 36 -6.33 -11.32 4.90
C HIS A 36 -6.88 -12.04 6.14
N GLY A 37 -7.26 -11.27 7.17
CA GLY A 37 -7.82 -11.79 8.43
C GLY A 37 -9.32 -12.10 8.37
N SER A 38 -10.02 -11.71 7.30
CA SER A 38 -11.50 -11.76 7.23
C SER A 38 -12.10 -13.15 7.35
N LYS A 39 -11.36 -14.16 6.88
CA LYS A 39 -11.76 -15.58 6.90
C LYS A 39 -11.00 -16.38 7.96
N LYS A 40 -10.21 -15.71 8.82
CA LYS A 40 -9.44 -16.37 9.86
C LYS A 40 -10.32 -16.68 11.08
N PRO A 41 -9.94 -17.69 11.89
CA PRO A 41 -10.61 -17.96 13.15
C PRO A 41 -10.64 -16.72 14.06
N GLY A 42 -11.73 -16.52 14.80
CA GLY A 42 -11.87 -15.37 15.70
C GLY A 42 -12.14 -14.04 15.01
N ALA A 43 -12.25 -14.00 13.67
CA ALA A 43 -12.60 -12.81 12.91
C ALA A 43 -13.93 -12.22 13.38
N ARG A 44 -13.90 -11.08 14.06
CA ARG A 44 -15.10 -10.36 14.50
C ARG A 44 -14.96 -8.85 14.38
N ARG A 45 -16.05 -8.19 14.00
CA ARG A 45 -16.15 -6.74 14.00
C ARG A 45 -16.35 -6.24 15.43
N LEU A 46 -15.64 -5.17 15.81
CA LEU A 46 -15.85 -4.50 17.08
C LEU A 46 -16.76 -3.28 16.91
N ASP A 47 -18.07 -3.46 17.10
CA ASP A 47 -19.08 -2.40 16.90
C ASP A 47 -18.84 -1.18 17.80
N GLU A 48 -18.26 -1.36 18.98
CA GLU A 48 -17.88 -0.29 19.91
C GLU A 48 -16.84 0.69 19.34
N THR A 49 -16.09 0.27 18.31
CA THR A 49 -15.03 1.07 17.68
C THR A 49 -15.50 1.87 16.46
N ARG A 50 -16.82 1.87 16.21
CA ARG A 50 -17.45 2.55 15.08
C ARG A 50 -17.05 4.02 15.04
N ARG A 51 -16.46 4.44 13.92
CA ARG A 51 -16.15 5.85 13.65
C ARG A 51 -16.42 6.22 12.20
N ASP A 52 -16.76 7.48 11.97
CA ASP A 52 -16.91 8.02 10.62
C ASP A 52 -15.53 8.36 10.06
N ARG A 53 -15.17 7.71 8.95
CA ARG A 53 -13.91 7.93 8.24
C ARG A 53 -13.75 9.37 7.77
N HIS A 54 -14.83 10.02 7.35
CA HIS A 54 -14.77 11.40 6.86
C HIS A 54 -14.53 12.41 7.98
N ALA A 55 -14.86 12.05 9.22
CA ALA A 55 -14.61 12.86 10.40
C ALA A 55 -13.19 12.66 10.98
N GLN A 56 -12.43 11.67 10.52
CA GLN A 56 -11.08 11.41 11.00
C GLN A 56 -10.03 12.29 10.29
N PRO A 57 -8.94 12.69 10.99
CA PRO A 57 -7.79 13.27 10.33
C PRO A 57 -7.23 12.27 9.30
N LYS A 58 -6.87 12.77 8.11
CA LYS A 58 -6.26 11.93 7.07
C LYS A 58 -4.97 11.33 7.61
N ILE A 59 -4.87 10.00 7.56
CA ILE A 59 -3.65 9.29 7.95
C ILE A 59 -2.51 9.75 7.02
N PRO A 60 -1.34 10.16 7.56
CA PRO A 60 -0.21 10.54 6.74
C PRO A 60 0.20 9.38 5.84
N ILE A 61 0.16 9.62 4.52
CA ILE A 61 0.70 8.68 3.53
C ILE A 61 2.24 8.73 3.69
N GLY A 62 2.84 7.66 4.22
CA GLY A 62 4.31 7.57 4.37
C GLY A 62 4.84 6.73 5.53
N CYS A 63 4.04 6.43 6.55
CA CYS A 63 4.44 5.54 7.66
C CYS A 63 3.91 4.11 7.48
N GLY A 64 4.42 3.39 6.48
CA GLY A 64 4.11 1.97 6.23
C GLY A 64 2.90 1.71 5.31
N THR A 65 2.44 0.46 5.26
CA THR A 65 1.39 -0.03 4.35
C THR A 65 -0.01 0.47 4.67
N ILE A 66 -0.27 0.92 5.90
CA ILE A 66 -1.61 1.31 6.37
C ILE A 66 -2.13 2.56 5.65
N GLY A 67 -1.25 3.52 5.33
CA GLY A 67 -1.63 4.74 4.61
C GLY A 67 -1.97 4.51 3.12
N ALA A 68 -1.58 3.38 2.54
CA ALA A 68 -1.79 3.09 1.12
C ALA A 68 -3.26 2.86 0.78
N ALA A 69 -4.05 2.30 1.71
CA ALA A 69 -5.49 2.11 1.55
C ALA A 69 -6.27 3.44 1.45
N TYR A 70 -5.69 4.53 1.97
CA TYR A 70 -6.27 5.88 1.95
C TYR A 70 -5.83 6.70 0.73
N ALA A 71 -4.90 6.20 -0.09
CA ALA A 71 -4.54 6.85 -1.33
C ALA A 71 -5.70 6.71 -2.32
N LYS A 72 -6.11 7.83 -2.94
CA LYS A 72 -7.05 7.75 -4.06
C LYS A 72 -6.43 6.89 -5.16
N PRO A 73 -7.17 5.92 -5.73
CA PRO A 73 -6.72 5.22 -6.92
C PRO A 73 -6.36 6.24 -7.99
N THR A 74 -5.22 6.08 -8.63
CA THR A 74 -4.87 6.87 -9.81
C THR A 74 -5.95 6.64 -10.85
N ALA A 75 -6.56 7.71 -11.37
CA ALA A 75 -7.60 7.60 -12.39
C ALA A 75 -7.05 6.85 -13.61
N ILE A 76 -7.86 5.97 -14.20
CA ILE A 76 -7.46 5.14 -15.35
C ILE A 76 -7.03 6.02 -16.54
N ASP A 77 -7.67 7.18 -16.70
CA ASP A 77 -7.39 8.15 -17.76
C ASP A 77 -6.29 9.17 -17.39
N ALA A 78 -5.65 9.03 -16.23
CA ALA A 78 -4.55 9.92 -15.87
C ALA A 78 -3.37 9.70 -16.83
N PRO A 79 -2.71 10.76 -17.30
CA PRO A 79 -1.50 10.61 -18.09
C PRO A 79 -0.47 9.84 -17.26
N LEU A 80 0.25 8.93 -17.91
CA LEU A 80 1.34 8.21 -17.27
C LEU A 80 2.31 9.23 -16.65
N PRO A 81 2.77 9.01 -15.40
CA PRO A 81 3.69 9.93 -14.77
C PRO A 81 4.96 10.07 -15.62
N GLU A 82 5.48 11.30 -15.67
CA GLU A 82 6.74 11.56 -16.34
C GLU A 82 7.85 10.69 -15.75
N PHE A 83 8.55 9.96 -16.62
CA PHE A 83 9.67 9.14 -16.20
C PHE A 83 10.83 10.05 -15.77
N LYS A 84 11.17 10.00 -14.48
CA LYS A 84 12.32 10.68 -13.92
C LYS A 84 13.49 9.72 -13.83
N SER A 85 14.57 10.04 -14.55
CA SER A 85 15.81 9.29 -14.53
C SER A 85 16.38 9.24 -13.10
N PRO A 86 16.76 8.07 -12.57
CA PRO A 86 17.36 7.97 -11.25
C PRO A 86 18.70 8.71 -11.19
N PRO A 87 19.08 9.29 -10.04
CA PRO A 87 20.42 9.83 -9.85
C PRO A 87 21.49 8.75 -10.07
N LEU A 88 22.61 9.13 -10.70
CA LEU A 88 23.75 8.22 -10.94
C LEU A 88 24.24 7.48 -9.67
N PRO A 89 24.28 8.10 -8.47
CA PRO A 89 24.62 7.38 -7.24
C PRO A 89 23.67 6.21 -6.93
N THR A 90 22.38 6.38 -7.19
CA THR A 90 21.36 5.33 -7.00
C THR A 90 21.59 4.16 -7.95
N LEU A 91 21.88 4.45 -9.23
CA LEU A 91 22.18 3.43 -10.23
C LEU A 91 23.44 2.63 -9.85
N ARG A 92 24.50 3.32 -9.39
CA ARG A 92 25.73 2.68 -8.90
C ARG A 92 25.48 1.82 -7.66
N TYR A 93 24.62 2.29 -6.76
CA TYR A 93 24.27 1.56 -5.54
C TYR A 93 23.54 0.26 -5.87
N TRP A 94 22.55 0.28 -6.77
CA TRP A 94 21.85 -0.93 -7.21
C TRP A 94 22.75 -1.89 -7.98
N TRP A 95 23.67 -1.37 -8.79
CA TRP A 95 24.68 -2.20 -9.46
C TRP A 95 25.58 -2.93 -8.45
N ALA A 96 26.07 -2.22 -7.43
CA ALA A 96 26.91 -2.80 -6.39
C ALA A 96 26.13 -3.73 -5.44
N ASN A 97 24.83 -3.49 -5.25
CA ASN A 97 23.99 -4.23 -4.31
C ASN A 97 22.66 -4.67 -4.96
N PRO A 98 22.68 -5.69 -5.85
CA PRO A 98 21.49 -6.09 -6.61
C PRO A 98 20.29 -6.50 -5.76
N THR A 99 20.52 -7.01 -4.56
CA THR A 99 19.46 -7.42 -3.61
C THR A 99 18.63 -6.25 -3.08
N TYR A 100 19.13 -5.02 -3.16
CA TYR A 100 18.41 -3.79 -2.80
C TYR A 100 17.66 -3.16 -3.98
N CYS A 101 17.74 -3.78 -5.16
CA CYS A 101 16.95 -3.40 -6.32
C CYS A 101 15.62 -4.15 -6.30
N SER A 102 14.57 -3.52 -5.75
CA SER A 102 13.23 -4.11 -5.71
C SER A 102 12.67 -4.34 -7.13
N PRO A 103 11.62 -5.17 -7.29
CA PRO A 103 10.95 -5.36 -8.58
C PRO A 103 10.49 -4.05 -9.25
N GLU A 104 10.10 -3.05 -8.46
CA GLU A 104 9.74 -1.71 -8.92
C GLU A 104 10.97 -0.98 -9.49
N ASN A 105 12.11 -1.06 -8.81
CA ASN A 105 13.37 -0.46 -9.25
C ASN A 105 13.91 -1.12 -10.54
N ILE A 106 13.66 -2.41 -10.74
CA ILE A 106 13.98 -3.10 -11.99
C ILE A 106 13.22 -2.49 -13.16
N ARG A 107 11.91 -2.20 -12.99
CA ARG A 107 11.12 -1.53 -14.04
C ARG A 107 11.68 -0.15 -14.37
N VAL A 108 12.14 0.59 -13.37
CA VAL A 108 12.80 1.89 -13.56
C VAL A 108 14.10 1.75 -14.35
N LEU A 109 14.93 0.74 -14.08
CA LEU A 109 16.16 0.47 -14.84
C LEU A 109 15.87 0.15 -16.32
N ILE A 110 14.84 -0.67 -16.60
CA ILE A 110 14.43 -0.99 -17.98
C ILE A 110 14.04 0.29 -18.72
N LEU A 111 13.25 1.16 -18.09
CA LEU A 111 12.83 2.43 -18.69
C LEU A 111 14.01 3.39 -18.93
N GLU A 112 15.00 3.42 -18.03
CA GLU A 112 16.22 4.21 -18.22
C GLU A 112 17.01 3.73 -19.44
N VAL A 113 17.20 2.41 -19.60
CA VAL A 113 17.91 1.83 -20.75
C VAL A 113 17.18 2.15 -22.06
N VAL A 114 15.85 2.01 -22.09
CA VAL A 114 15.04 2.35 -23.27
C VAL A 114 15.16 3.84 -23.61
N ARG A 115 15.12 4.72 -22.59
CA ARG A 115 15.31 6.17 -22.77
C ARG A 115 16.68 6.49 -23.36
N LEU A 116 17.75 5.95 -22.78
CA LEU A 116 19.12 6.19 -23.24
C LEU A 116 19.31 5.70 -24.68
N ARG A 117 18.75 4.53 -25.02
CA ARG A 117 18.79 4.01 -26.39
C ARG A 117 18.10 4.94 -27.39
N ARG A 118 16.90 5.45 -27.05
CA ARG A 118 16.19 6.43 -27.90
C ARG A 118 16.94 7.74 -28.09
N LEU A 119 17.77 8.14 -27.12
CA LEU A 119 18.62 9.34 -27.24
C LEU A 119 19.81 9.11 -28.16
N LEU A 120 20.31 7.88 -28.26
CA LEU A 120 21.42 7.50 -29.15
C LEU A 120 20.97 7.24 -30.59
N GLU A 121 19.70 6.89 -30.79
CA GLU A 121 19.08 6.69 -32.12
C GLU A 121 18.57 8.01 -32.76
N LYS A 122 18.80 9.17 -32.11
CA LYS A 122 18.56 10.52 -32.64
C LYS A 122 19.87 11.15 -33.11
#